data_AF-Q8VSY6-F1
#
_entry.id   AF-Q8VSY6-F1
#
_cell.length_a   1.000
_cell.length_b   1.000
_cell.length_c   1.000
_cell.angle_alpha   90.00
_cell.angle_beta   90.00
_cell.angle_gamma   90.00
#
_symmetry.space_group_name_H-M   'P 1'
#
loop_
_entity.id
_entity.type
_entity.pdbx_description
1 polymer ?
#
loop_
_entity_poly.entity_id
_entity_poly.type
_entity_poly.pdbx_seq_one_letter_code
_entity_poly.pdbx_strand_id
1 'polypeptide(L)'
;LLCYLESLFYFVLLPWIVGYMKVPSEIMYTLSLIGLVLIIIFSPSATKKQPIPQRLRKGKKIKAIAVTLLLLIISVFLDEPYQQLMLLGITIIAILQIPIFFPKEDY
;
A
#
# COMPACT_ATOMS: atom_id res chain seq x y z
N LEU A 1 -13.99 -11.26 12.98
CA LEU A 1 -14.97 -11.06 11.87
C LEU A 1 -14.64 -9.82 11.04
N LEU A 2 -14.53 -8.62 11.62
CA LEU A 2 -14.28 -7.36 10.88
C LEU A 2 -13.00 -7.39 10.02
N CYS A 3 -11.86 -7.81 10.56
CA CYS A 3 -10.60 -7.92 9.81
C CYS A 3 -10.68 -8.90 8.63
N TYR A 4 -11.49 -9.96 8.76
CA TYR A 4 -11.72 -10.91 7.67
C TYR A 4 -12.55 -10.27 6.54
N LEU A 5 -13.64 -9.58 6.89
CA LEU A 5 -14.44 -8.83 5.93
C LEU A 5 -13.62 -7.74 5.21
N GLU A 6 -12.77 -7.04 5.95
CA GLU A 6 -11.87 -6.02 5.42
C GLU A 6 -10.85 -6.60 4.43
N SER A 7 -10.23 -7.73 4.77
CA SER A 7 -9.32 -8.44 3.84
C SER A 7 -10.04 -8.90 2.57
N LEU A 8 -11.28 -9.41 2.68
CA LEU A 8 -12.07 -9.83 1.54
C LEU A 8 -12.43 -8.63 0.64
N PHE A 9 -12.76 -7.49 1.26
CA PHE A 9 -13.05 -6.26 0.53
C PHE A 9 -11.84 -5.76 -0.27
N TYR A 10 -10.67 -5.67 0.37
CA TYR A 10 -9.45 -5.16 -0.29
C TYR A 10 -8.89 -6.10 -1.35
N PHE A 11 -8.92 -7.42 -1.14
CA PHE A 11 -8.23 -8.37 -2.02
C PHE A 11 -9.13 -9.06 -3.05
N VAL A 12 -10.46 -9.01 -2.89
CA VAL A 12 -11.40 -9.63 -3.83
C VAL A 12 -12.28 -8.57 -4.50
N LEU A 13 -12.92 -7.72 -3.71
CA LEU A 13 -13.97 -6.82 -4.21
C LEU A 13 -13.40 -5.63 -4.98
N LEU A 14 -12.36 -4.97 -4.45
CA LEU A 14 -11.71 -3.82 -5.09
C LEU A 14 -11.01 -4.16 -6.44
N PRO A 15 -10.20 -5.22 -6.54
CA PRO A 15 -9.63 -5.66 -7.82
C PRO A 15 -10.68 -5.95 -8.88
N TRP A 16 -11.80 -6.56 -8.48
CA TRP A 16 -12.91 -6.88 -9.38
C TRP A 16 -13.59 -5.61 -9.92
N ILE A 17 -13.83 -4.61 -9.07
CA ILE A 17 -14.39 -3.31 -9.48
C ILE A 17 -13.46 -2.62 -10.49
N VAL A 18 -12.16 -2.56 -10.20
CA VAL A 18 -11.20 -1.87 -11.07
C VAL A 18 -11.09 -2.56 -12.42
N GLY A 19 -11.05 -3.89 -12.46
CA GLY A 19 -11.04 -4.66 -13.70
C GLY A 19 -12.29 -4.45 -14.56
N TYR A 20 -13.44 -4.15 -13.95
CA TYR A 20 -14.69 -3.89 -14.68
C TYR A 20 -14.83 -2.44 -15.13
N MET A 21 -14.39 -1.47 -14.31
CA MET A 21 -14.60 -0.04 -14.56
C MET A 21 -13.61 0.59 -15.55
N LYS A 22 -12.55 -0.11 -15.98
CA LYS A 22 -11.50 0.42 -16.88
C LYS A 22 -11.07 1.83 -16.49
N VAL A 23 -10.69 2.00 -15.21
CA VAL A 23 -10.29 3.30 -14.67
C VAL A 23 -9.07 3.80 -15.45
N PRO A 24 -9.02 5.07 -15.88
CA PRO A 24 -7.87 5.57 -16.62
C PRO A 24 -6.59 5.44 -15.79
N SER A 25 -5.54 4.90 -16.42
CA SER A 25 -4.26 4.61 -15.77
C SER A 25 -3.60 5.85 -15.14
N GLU A 26 -3.85 7.05 -15.68
CA GLU A 26 -3.42 8.33 -15.11
C GLU A 26 -3.93 8.56 -13.68
N ILE A 27 -5.21 8.23 -13.42
CA ILE A 27 -5.81 8.37 -12.09
C ILE A 27 -5.16 7.37 -11.14
N MET A 28 -4.89 6.14 -11.59
CA MET A 28 -4.23 5.14 -10.74
C MET A 28 -2.80 5.52 -10.39
N TYR A 29 -2.05 6.15 -11.31
CA TYR A 29 -0.72 6.67 -11.02
C TYR A 29 -0.74 7.80 -10.00
N THR A 30 -1.65 8.76 -10.13
CA THR A 30 -1.78 9.86 -9.16
C THR A 30 -2.14 9.32 -7.77
N LEU A 31 -3.03 8.33 -7.69
CA LEU A 31 -3.38 7.63 -6.45
C LEU A 31 -2.17 6.91 -5.84
N SER A 32 -1.38 6.21 -6.67
CA SER A 32 -0.20 5.47 -6.23
C SER A 32 0.93 6.39 -5.75
N LEU A 33 1.09 7.56 -6.38
CA LEU A 33 2.02 8.60 -5.93
C LEU A 33 1.64 9.16 -4.56
N ILE A 34 0.34 9.42 -4.32
CA ILE A 34 -0.15 9.78 -2.98
C ILE A 34 0.15 8.65 -2.00
N GLY A 35 -0.07 7.40 -2.40
CA GLY A 35 0.29 6.22 -1.62
C GLY A 35 1.78 6.17 -1.24
N LEU A 36 2.67 6.51 -2.16
CA LEU A 36 4.10 6.59 -1.90
C LEU A 36 4.43 7.66 -0.84
N VAL A 37 3.79 8.83 -0.91
CA VAL A 37 3.95 9.88 0.12
C VAL A 37 3.49 9.37 1.49
N LEU A 38 2.35 8.68 1.55
CA LEU A 38 1.86 8.05 2.79
C LEU A 38 2.85 7.03 3.33
N ILE A 39 3.44 6.17 2.49
CA ILE A 39 4.46 5.21 2.91
C ILE A 39 5.68 5.93 3.48
N ILE A 40 6.12 7.04 2.88
CA ILE A 40 7.25 7.82 3.41
C ILE A 40 6.93 8.40 4.81
N ILE A 41 5.71 8.88 5.04
CA ILE A 41 5.32 9.49 6.32
C ILE A 41 5.08 8.43 7.40
N PHE A 42 4.33 7.38 7.05
CA PHE A 42 3.78 6.43 8.02
C PHE A 42 4.59 5.15 8.17
N SER A 43 5.49 4.81 7.23
CA SER A 43 6.40 3.68 7.39
C SER A 43 7.57 4.01 8.35
N PRO A 44 8.00 3.07 9.22
CA PRO A 44 7.44 1.71 9.41
C PRO A 44 6.22 1.74 10.33
N SER A 45 5.17 0.99 9.99
CA SER A 45 4.01 0.77 10.88
C SER A 45 4.41 -0.15 12.04
N ALA A 46 5.11 0.41 13.02
CA ALA A 46 5.34 -0.25 14.29
C ALA A 46 4.02 -0.28 15.07
N THR A 47 3.49 -1.49 15.29
CA THR A 47 2.22 -1.68 16.01
C THR A 47 2.50 -2.13 17.44
N LYS A 48 1.61 -1.79 18.39
CA LYS A 48 1.70 -2.27 19.78
C LYS A 48 1.80 -3.79 19.91
N LYS A 49 1.23 -4.55 18.97
CA LYS A 49 1.23 -6.02 18.97
C LYS A 49 2.52 -6.62 18.41
N GLN A 50 3.23 -5.89 17.54
CA GLN A 50 4.47 -6.33 16.91
C GLN A 50 5.50 -5.19 16.96
N PRO A 51 6.12 -4.96 18.13
CA PRO A 51 7.10 -3.90 18.28
C PRO A 51 8.33 -4.18 17.41
N ILE A 52 8.70 -3.20 16.60
CA ILE A 52 9.91 -3.27 15.78
C ILE A 52 11.05 -2.64 16.59
N PRO A 53 12.15 -3.38 16.83
CA PRO A 53 13.30 -2.86 17.58
C PRO A 53 13.85 -1.60 16.90
N GLN A 54 14.13 -0.56 17.69
CA GLN A 54 14.45 0.78 17.17
C GLN A 54 15.57 0.79 16.14
N ARG A 55 16.61 -0.05 16.32
CA ARG A 55 17.73 -0.23 15.38
C ARG A 55 17.31 -0.63 13.96
N LEU A 56 16.21 -1.39 13.82
CA LEU A 56 15.73 -1.90 12.53
C LEU A 56 14.68 -0.99 11.87
N ARG A 57 14.15 0.02 12.58
CA ARG A 57 13.08 0.90 12.08
C ARG A 57 13.53 1.67 10.84
N LYS A 58 14.72 2.27 10.86
CA LYS A 58 15.29 3.02 9.72
C LYS A 58 15.50 2.13 8.50
N GLY A 59 16.08 0.94 8.70
CA GLY A 59 16.32 -0.02 7.61
C GLY A 59 15.02 -0.53 6.96
N LYS A 60 14.00 -0.84 7.77
CA LYS A 60 12.69 -1.27 7.24
C LYS A 60 11.98 -0.16 6.47
N LYS A 61 12.10 1.10 6.91
CA LYS A 61 11.55 2.25 6.19
C LYS A 61 12.17 2.40 4.81
N ILE A 62 13.50 2.38 4.73
CA ILE A 62 14.22 2.50 3.45
C ILE A 62 13.86 1.34 2.52
N LYS A 63 13.80 0.11 3.04
CA LYS A 63 13.39 -1.05 2.24
C LYS A 63 11.96 -0.92 1.72
N ALA A 64 11.01 -0.46 2.54
CA ALA A 64 9.64 -0.25 2.09
C ALA A 64 9.56 0.76 0.93
N ILE A 65 10.21 1.92 1.08
CA ILE A 65 10.25 2.95 0.03
C ILE A 65 10.93 2.42 -1.24
N ALA A 66 12.06 1.72 -1.10
CA ALA A 66 12.80 1.16 -2.23
C ALA A 66 11.97 0.11 -3.00
N VAL A 67 11.27 -0.79 -2.29
CA VAL A 67 10.40 -1.79 -2.91
C VAL A 67 9.21 -1.13 -3.61
N THR A 68 8.58 -0.14 -2.99
CA THR A 68 7.45 0.59 -3.63
C THR A 68 7.90 1.33 -4.89
N LEU A 69 9.07 1.99 -4.87
CA LEU A 69 9.66 2.62 -6.05
C LEU A 69 9.94 1.60 -7.16
N LEU A 70 10.53 0.45 -6.80
CA LEU A 70 10.80 -0.62 -7.76
C LEU A 70 9.51 -1.12 -8.41
N LEU A 71 8.46 -1.35 -7.62
CA LEU A 71 7.15 -1.78 -8.14
C LEU A 71 6.52 -0.71 -9.06
N LEU A 72 6.62 0.58 -8.72
CA LEU A 72 6.17 1.65 -9.60
C LEU A 72 6.90 1.65 -10.95
N ILE A 73 8.22 1.45 -10.95
CA ILE A 73 8.98 1.36 -12.21
C ILE A 73 8.52 0.15 -13.02
N ILE A 74 8.36 -1.02 -12.39
CA ILE A 74 7.86 -2.23 -13.05
C ILE A 74 6.46 -1.99 -13.63
N SER A 75 5.61 -1.18 -12.98
CA SER A 75 4.24 -0.93 -13.43
C SER A 75 4.16 -0.30 -14.82
N VAL A 76 5.16 0.49 -15.19
CA VAL A 76 5.20 1.19 -16.49
C VAL A 76 5.40 0.20 -17.64
N PHE A 77 5.96 -0.98 -17.38
CA PHE A 77 6.22 -2.02 -18.38
C PHE A 77 5.12 -3.09 -18.44
N LEU A 78 4.05 -2.97 -17.64
CA LEU A 78 2.95 -3.93 -17.62
C LEU A 78 1.79 -3.40 -18.46
N ASP A 79 1.11 -4.32 -19.15
CA ASP A 79 -0.13 -4.01 -19.85
C ASP A 79 -1.34 -4.05 -18.91
N GLU A 80 -2.42 -3.36 -19.29
CA GLU A 80 -3.72 -3.48 -18.63
C GLU A 80 -4.26 -4.92 -18.78
N PRO A 81 -4.83 -5.53 -17.71
CA PRO A 81 -5.22 -4.93 -16.43
C PRO A 81 -4.17 -5.05 -15.32
N TYR A 82 -3.05 -5.73 -15.55
CA TYR A 82 -2.04 -6.04 -14.52
C TYR A 82 -1.41 -4.78 -13.93
N GLN A 83 -1.17 -3.78 -14.78
CA GLN A 83 -0.71 -2.46 -14.35
C GLN A 83 -1.64 -1.83 -13.30
N GLN A 84 -2.95 -1.80 -13.59
CA GLN A 84 -3.95 -1.20 -12.70
C GLN A 84 -4.06 -1.96 -11.37
N LEU A 85 -4.01 -3.29 -11.41
CA LEU A 85 -4.02 -4.12 -10.21
C LEU A 85 -2.80 -3.88 -9.31
N MET A 86 -1.62 -3.68 -9.91
CA MET A 86 -0.42 -3.40 -9.15
C MET A 86 -0.45 -2.01 -8.50
N LEU A 87 -0.90 -0.99 -9.23
CA LEU A 87 -1.08 0.38 -8.71
C LEU A 87 -2.13 0.42 -7.59
N LEU A 88 -3.22 -0.35 -7.73
CA LEU A 88 -4.21 -0.54 -6.67
C LEU A 88 -3.57 -1.17 -5.43
N GLY A 89 -2.77 -2.23 -5.60
CA GLY A 89 -2.10 -2.91 -4.49
C GLY A 89 -1.18 -1.96 -3.70
N ILE A 90 -0.41 -1.12 -4.39
CA ILE A 90 0.42 -0.08 -3.75
C ILE A 90 -0.44 0.89 -2.94
N THR A 91 -1.57 1.31 -3.50
CA THR A 91 -2.51 2.23 -2.83
C THR A 91 -3.10 1.59 -1.57
N ILE A 92 -3.54 0.34 -1.65
CA ILE A 92 -4.10 -0.40 -0.50
C ILE A 92 -3.06 -0.50 0.61
N ILE A 93 -1.82 -0.89 0.30
CA ILE A 93 -0.73 -0.99 1.28
C ILE A 93 -0.49 0.37 1.96
N ALA A 94 -0.49 1.45 1.18
CA ALA A 94 -0.31 2.80 1.71
C ALA A 94 -1.43 3.25 2.66
N ILE A 95 -2.69 2.93 2.33
CA ILE A 95 -3.85 3.24 3.20
C ILE A 95 -3.77 2.43 4.50
N LEU A 96 -3.43 1.15 4.41
CA LEU A 96 -3.25 0.28 5.59
C LEU A 96 -2.10 0.72 6.50
N GLN A 97 -1.14 1.48 5.97
CA GLN A 97 -0.03 2.05 6.74
C GLN A 97 -0.50 3.14 7.73
N ILE A 98 -1.66 3.75 7.50
CA ILE A 98 -2.19 4.89 8.28
C ILE A 98 -2.49 4.43 9.72
N PRO A 99 -2.13 5.23 10.76
CA PRO A 99 -2.27 4.86 12.17
C PRO A 99 -3.72 4.69 12.66
N ILE A 100 -4.71 4.92 11.80
CA ILE A 100 -6.13 4.64 12.06
C ILE A 100 -6.37 3.12 12.12
N PHE A 101 -5.76 2.36 11.21
CA PHE A 101 -5.94 0.90 11.14
C PHE A 101 -5.03 0.16 12.12
N PHE A 102 -3.86 0.72 12.41
CA PHE A 102 -2.92 0.16 13.38
C PHE A 102 -2.44 1.25 14.34
N PRO A 103 -2.98 1.32 15.57
CA PRO A 103 -2.56 2.33 16.54
C PRO A 103 -1.06 2.19 16.80
N LYS A 104 -0.34 3.32 16.67
CA LYS A 104 1.09 3.41 16.97
C LYS A 104 1.33 3.04 18.43
N GLU A 105 2.51 2.50 18.67
CA GLU A 105 3.04 2.30 20.02
C GLU A 105 3.15 3.67 20.72
N ASP A 106 2.38 3.87 21.79
CA ASP A 106 2.52 5.02 22.67
C ASP A 106 3.87 4.85 23.37
N TYR A 107 4.76 5.83 23.20
CA TYR A 107 6.10 5.82 23.77
C TYR A 107 6.07 5.90 25.30
#